data_AF-A0A1G8G269-F1
#
_entry.id   AF-A0A1G8G269-F1
#
_cell.length_a   1.000
_cell.length_b   1.000
_cell.length_c   1.000
_cell.angle_alpha   90.00
_cell.angle_beta   90.00
_cell.angle_gamma   90.00
#
_symmetry.space_group_name_H-M   'P 1'
#
loop_
_entity.id
_entity.type
_entity.pdbx_description
1 polymer ?
#
loop_
_entity_poly.entity_id
_entity_poly.type
_entity_poly.pdbx_seq_one_letter_code
_entity_poly.pdbx_strand_id
1 'polypeptide(L)'
;MKQLLLNFFATIGMIGMVTAQGYTTPDTNSTFTLDDLVSASPSTISVSGTTYTLVEDLTISASDTFNISEDVTLEIGEDIRITIYGIFNVDADNAVFTAIDTTFPYDGFRFEEFSDITIQNATIQYGGGLRVLTETFTIDNCLITNNVSGVSTSGAIGISRGKPQITNNTITFNQTTAIGSGATNLVSPYIFNNYIEGNNQANSNRPQINLGPTLESDPTEIIQNTIKGDRSLTQVGGISVSDLLSAGGVNAIIDDNVIIDNRYGMVIQSNNVSAFIRNNVIEDNNTQGNPNLGGSGISLLASVEGNVIVASGNEIRRNLWGITLQGESMINLGDDVDNIGQNVFSGNGNGGTIYAVYNNTDNPLTAMHNCWDEENTPNTLADAEAVIVHQNDIATLGLVTFDPVNCGFLSVDELAYNEMAIYPNPTSGQFSLTNNTLFNQMNVYSIDGKLIMQKTLQSGSNDLYLDLNTGLYLLEFNGLNAKSTKKLVIK
;
A
#
# COMPACT_ATOMS: atom_id res chain seq x y z
N MET A 1 -23.33 -31.07 -68.74
CA MET A 1 -22.27 -31.15 -67.71
C MET A 1 -22.93 -30.76 -66.40
N LYS A 2 -23.19 -31.78 -65.55
CA LYS A 2 -22.64 -31.94 -64.18
C LYS A 2 -23.14 -30.89 -63.19
N GLN A 3 -23.62 -31.18 -61.98
CA GLN A 3 -23.89 -32.40 -61.22
C GLN A 3 -24.60 -31.92 -59.91
N LEU A 4 -25.53 -32.73 -59.40
CA LEU A 4 -25.92 -32.97 -57.99
C LEU A 4 -26.35 -31.80 -57.08
N LEU A 5 -27.61 -31.77 -56.59
CA LEU A 5 -28.14 -32.44 -55.39
C LEU A 5 -27.51 -31.95 -54.07
N LEU A 6 -28.26 -31.11 -53.33
CA LEU A 6 -28.02 -30.82 -51.93
C LEU A 6 -29.32 -31.06 -51.16
N ASN A 7 -29.43 -32.23 -50.53
CA ASN A 7 -30.34 -32.50 -49.42
C ASN A 7 -29.54 -32.25 -48.14
N PHE A 8 -29.91 -31.21 -47.38
CA PHE A 8 -29.40 -31.01 -46.03
C PHE A 8 -30.57 -31.15 -45.06
N PHE A 9 -30.59 -32.27 -44.34
CA PHE A 9 -31.48 -32.46 -43.19
C PHE A 9 -30.99 -31.54 -42.07
N ALA A 10 -31.75 -30.48 -41.78
CA ALA A 10 -31.53 -29.65 -40.60
C ALA A 10 -31.95 -30.43 -39.35
N THR A 11 -30.98 -31.01 -38.65
CA THR A 11 -31.17 -31.47 -37.28
C THR A 11 -30.99 -30.26 -36.37
N ILE A 12 -32.09 -29.71 -35.86
CA ILE A 12 -32.08 -28.70 -34.81
C ILE A 12 -31.62 -29.39 -33.53
N GLY A 13 -30.33 -29.30 -33.23
CA GLY A 13 -29.80 -29.60 -31.92
C GLY A 13 -30.14 -28.45 -30.98
N MET A 14 -31.09 -28.65 -30.08
CA MET A 14 -31.22 -27.83 -28.87
C MET A 14 -29.93 -28.02 -28.07
N ILE A 15 -29.00 -27.07 -28.18
CA ILE A 15 -27.96 -26.89 -27.17
C ILE A 15 -28.69 -26.32 -25.96
N GLY A 16 -29.02 -27.19 -25.01
CA GLY A 16 -29.32 -26.73 -23.66
C GLY A 16 -28.09 -26.01 -23.16
N MET A 17 -28.15 -24.69 -23.04
CA MET A 17 -27.20 -23.96 -22.22
C MET A 17 -27.41 -24.48 -20.81
N VAL A 18 -26.42 -25.22 -20.29
CA VAL A 18 -26.34 -25.50 -18.87
C VAL A 18 -26.07 -24.14 -18.22
N THR A 19 -27.12 -23.54 -17.66
CA THR A 19 -26.98 -22.38 -16.76
C THR A 19 -26.18 -22.81 -15.54
N ALA A 20 -25.40 -21.88 -14.98
CA ALA A 20 -24.44 -22.09 -13.90
C ALA A 20 -24.97 -22.98 -12.75
N GLN A 21 -24.11 -23.85 -12.22
CA GLN A 21 -24.33 -24.54 -10.94
C GLN A 21 -24.09 -23.51 -9.83
N GLY A 22 -25.15 -22.88 -9.32
CA GLY A 22 -25.09 -21.87 -8.26
C GLY A 22 -26.40 -21.10 -8.10
N TYR A 23 -26.49 -20.30 -7.03
CA TYR A 23 -27.62 -19.41 -6.77
C TYR A 23 -27.32 -17.98 -7.22
N THR A 24 -28.27 -17.35 -7.91
CA THR A 24 -28.22 -15.94 -8.28
C THR A 24 -29.42 -15.23 -7.67
N THR A 25 -29.20 -14.12 -6.96
CA THR A 25 -30.30 -13.31 -6.42
C THR A 25 -31.15 -12.73 -7.54
N PRO A 26 -32.46 -12.46 -7.31
CA PRO A 26 -33.43 -12.23 -8.37
C PRO A 26 -33.37 -10.86 -9.06
N ASP A 27 -32.45 -9.97 -8.65
CA ASP A 27 -32.31 -8.60 -9.17
C ASP A 27 -33.55 -7.74 -8.89
N THR A 28 -33.99 -7.73 -7.64
CA THR A 28 -35.24 -7.08 -7.20
C THR A 28 -35.01 -5.88 -6.30
N ASN A 29 -33.80 -5.31 -6.33
CA ASN A 29 -33.39 -4.23 -5.43
C ASN A 29 -33.62 -4.57 -3.96
N SER A 30 -33.31 -5.82 -3.60
CA SER A 30 -33.56 -6.38 -2.27
C SER A 30 -32.25 -6.58 -1.50
N THR A 31 -32.33 -6.48 -0.17
CA THR A 31 -31.21 -6.81 0.71
C THR A 31 -31.34 -8.25 1.17
N PHE A 32 -30.27 -9.02 1.02
CA PHE A 32 -30.16 -10.41 1.44
C PHE A 32 -29.17 -10.52 2.59
N THR A 33 -29.61 -11.16 3.66
CA THR A 33 -28.75 -11.72 4.71
C THR A 33 -28.40 -13.18 4.38
N LEU A 34 -27.51 -13.80 5.16
CA LEU A 34 -27.24 -15.23 5.00
C LEU A 34 -28.50 -16.09 5.26
N ASP A 35 -29.36 -15.71 6.21
CA ASP A 35 -30.63 -16.41 6.46
C ASP A 35 -31.62 -16.31 5.29
N ASP A 36 -31.65 -15.16 4.61
CA ASP A 36 -32.45 -14.99 3.40
C ASP A 36 -31.93 -15.90 2.27
N LEU A 37 -30.61 -16.03 2.14
CA LEU A 37 -29.99 -16.91 1.15
C LEU A 37 -30.26 -18.40 1.47
N VAL A 38 -30.19 -18.81 2.75
CA VAL A 38 -30.58 -20.17 3.19
C VAL A 38 -32.04 -20.46 2.87
N SER A 39 -32.93 -19.50 3.09
CA SER A 39 -34.35 -19.64 2.81
C SER A 39 -34.63 -19.71 1.30
N ALA A 40 -33.92 -18.93 0.50
CA ALA A 40 -34.11 -18.86 -0.94
C ALA A 40 -33.49 -20.06 -1.68
N SER A 41 -32.35 -20.57 -1.20
CA SER A 41 -31.61 -21.65 -1.85
C SER A 41 -30.92 -22.59 -0.84
N PRO A 42 -31.69 -23.43 -0.13
CA PRO A 42 -31.16 -24.32 0.91
C PRO A 42 -30.24 -25.44 0.37
N SER A 43 -30.18 -25.64 -0.94
CA SER A 43 -29.20 -26.53 -1.59
C SER A 43 -27.83 -25.86 -1.79
N THR A 44 -27.81 -24.53 -1.89
CA THR A 44 -26.57 -23.75 -2.12
C THR A 44 -25.90 -23.41 -0.80
N ILE A 45 -26.70 -23.02 0.19
CA ILE A 45 -26.21 -22.59 1.50
C ILE A 45 -27.09 -23.18 2.61
N SER A 46 -26.43 -23.62 3.68
CA SER A 46 -27.07 -24.17 4.87
C SER A 46 -26.51 -23.52 6.13
N VAL A 47 -27.21 -23.66 7.26
CA VAL A 47 -26.81 -23.04 8.53
C VAL A 47 -26.88 -24.03 9.69
N SER A 48 -25.92 -23.92 10.61
CA SER A 48 -25.90 -24.62 11.90
C SER A 48 -25.37 -23.67 12.98
N GLY A 49 -26.26 -23.14 13.82
CA GLY A 49 -25.89 -22.10 14.77
C GLY A 49 -25.51 -20.80 14.05
N THR A 50 -24.30 -20.29 14.29
CA THR A 50 -23.73 -19.10 13.62
C THR A 50 -22.81 -19.44 12.45
N THR A 51 -22.71 -20.73 12.10
CA THR A 51 -21.90 -21.19 10.97
C THR A 51 -22.80 -21.46 9.78
N TYR A 52 -22.49 -20.81 8.66
CA TYR A 52 -23.11 -21.01 7.36
C TYR A 52 -22.15 -21.78 6.46
N THR A 53 -22.67 -22.71 5.68
CA THR A 53 -21.88 -23.53 4.77
C THR A 53 -22.38 -23.34 3.35
N LEU A 54 -21.54 -22.76 2.49
CA LEU A 54 -21.78 -22.51 1.07
C LEU A 54 -21.10 -23.58 0.21
N VAL A 55 -21.88 -24.30 -0.61
CA VAL A 55 -21.40 -25.46 -1.39
C VAL A 55 -21.60 -25.34 -2.90
N GLU A 56 -22.26 -24.28 -3.37
CA GLU A 56 -22.35 -23.91 -4.79
C GLU A 56 -22.04 -22.41 -4.96
N ASP A 57 -21.74 -21.98 -6.19
CA ASP A 57 -21.44 -20.57 -6.48
C ASP A 57 -22.59 -19.64 -6.05
N LEU A 58 -22.22 -18.46 -5.56
CA LEU A 58 -23.18 -17.42 -5.17
C LEU A 58 -22.97 -16.18 -6.05
N THR A 59 -24.04 -15.69 -6.65
CA THR A 59 -24.04 -14.44 -7.41
C THR A 59 -25.06 -13.46 -6.84
N ILE A 60 -24.59 -12.28 -6.46
CA ILE A 60 -25.43 -11.16 -6.03
C ILE A 60 -25.65 -10.25 -7.23
N SER A 61 -26.89 -10.15 -7.69
CA SER A 61 -27.30 -9.37 -8.86
C SER A 61 -27.11 -7.86 -8.68
N ALA A 62 -27.07 -7.12 -9.79
CA ALA A 62 -26.63 -5.74 -9.84
C ALA A 62 -27.44 -4.75 -8.99
N SER A 63 -28.75 -4.97 -8.82
CA SER A 63 -29.58 -4.13 -7.95
C SER A 63 -29.65 -4.61 -6.50
N ASP A 64 -29.23 -5.84 -6.21
CA ASP A 64 -29.38 -6.44 -4.89
C ASP A 64 -28.20 -6.07 -3.97
N THR A 65 -28.45 -6.17 -2.66
CA THR A 65 -27.45 -5.98 -1.61
C THR A 65 -27.25 -7.29 -0.86
N PHE A 66 -26.00 -7.68 -0.62
CA PHE A 66 -25.65 -8.73 0.32
C PHE A 66 -25.07 -8.10 1.58
N ASN A 67 -25.72 -8.34 2.72
CA ASN A 67 -25.39 -7.69 3.99
C ASN A 67 -25.05 -8.72 5.08
N ILE A 68 -23.89 -8.57 5.71
CA ILE A 68 -23.44 -9.37 6.85
C ILE A 68 -23.19 -8.42 8.03
N SER A 69 -24.22 -8.28 8.87
CA SER A 69 -24.23 -7.38 10.04
C SER A 69 -24.18 -8.10 11.39
N GLU A 70 -24.08 -9.42 11.38
CA GLU A 70 -23.99 -10.25 12.58
C GLU A 70 -22.71 -11.08 12.55
N ASP A 71 -22.20 -11.42 13.73
CA ASP A 71 -21.02 -12.27 13.89
C ASP A 71 -21.33 -13.69 13.42
N VAL A 72 -20.68 -14.07 12.32
CA VAL A 72 -20.93 -15.34 11.63
C VAL A 72 -19.63 -15.94 11.13
N THR A 73 -19.65 -17.24 10.88
CA THR A 73 -18.64 -17.92 10.07
C THR A 73 -19.29 -18.43 8.78
N LEU A 74 -18.79 -17.99 7.63
CA LEU A 74 -19.14 -18.54 6.33
C LEU A 74 -18.02 -19.50 5.89
N GLU A 75 -18.30 -20.80 5.97
CA GLU A 75 -17.46 -21.87 5.45
C GLU A 75 -17.82 -22.12 3.98
N ILE A 76 -16.83 -22.08 3.10
CA ILE A 76 -17.03 -22.11 1.64
C ILE A 76 -16.35 -23.37 1.08
N GLY A 77 -17.06 -24.10 0.22
CA GLY A 77 -16.54 -25.30 -0.44
C GLY A 77 -15.38 -25.03 -1.40
N GLU A 78 -14.66 -26.10 -1.75
CA GLU A 78 -13.59 -26.08 -2.76
C GLU A 78 -14.08 -25.46 -4.08
N ASP A 79 -13.24 -24.62 -4.69
CA ASP A 79 -13.47 -24.00 -5.99
C ASP A 79 -14.75 -23.13 -6.10
N ILE A 80 -15.44 -22.87 -4.98
CA ILE A 80 -16.65 -22.05 -4.96
C ILE A 80 -16.30 -20.56 -5.02
N ARG A 81 -16.99 -19.82 -5.89
CA ARG A 81 -16.83 -18.38 -6.07
C ARG A 81 -18.06 -17.61 -5.59
N ILE A 82 -17.80 -16.49 -4.93
CA ILE A 82 -18.82 -15.48 -4.62
C ILE A 82 -18.61 -14.30 -5.58
N THR A 83 -19.61 -14.00 -6.41
CA THR A 83 -19.58 -12.92 -7.39
C THR A 83 -20.58 -11.82 -7.01
N ILE A 84 -20.13 -10.58 -6.94
CA ILE A 84 -20.95 -9.42 -6.57
C ILE A 84 -21.03 -8.47 -7.77
N TYR A 85 -22.23 -8.32 -8.33
CA TYR A 85 -22.56 -7.25 -9.27
C TYR A 85 -23.18 -6.04 -8.57
N GLY A 86 -23.88 -6.26 -7.45
CA GLY A 86 -24.56 -5.23 -6.68
C GLY A 86 -23.72 -4.71 -5.51
N ILE A 87 -24.32 -4.67 -4.32
CA ILE A 87 -23.68 -4.15 -3.11
C ILE A 87 -23.25 -5.30 -2.20
N PHE A 88 -22.06 -5.22 -1.61
CA PHE A 88 -21.62 -6.12 -0.55
C PHE A 88 -21.13 -5.34 0.67
N ASN A 89 -21.84 -5.51 1.78
CA ASN A 89 -21.57 -4.85 3.05
C ASN A 89 -21.29 -5.89 4.13
N VAL A 90 -20.16 -5.76 4.79
CA VAL A 90 -19.83 -6.50 6.01
C VAL A 90 -19.57 -5.50 7.11
N ASP A 91 -20.51 -5.37 8.05
CA ASP A 91 -20.45 -4.43 9.18
C ASP A 91 -20.55 -5.11 10.55
N ALA A 92 -20.52 -6.45 10.58
CA ALA A 92 -20.37 -7.26 11.80
C ALA A 92 -19.12 -6.88 12.62
N ASP A 93 -19.10 -7.27 13.89
CA ASP A 93 -17.92 -7.08 14.75
C ASP A 93 -16.86 -8.17 14.50
N ASN A 94 -17.29 -9.36 14.06
CA ASN A 94 -16.42 -10.49 13.76
C ASN A 94 -17.06 -11.44 12.74
N ALA A 95 -16.96 -11.11 11.45
CA ALA A 95 -17.30 -12.02 10.36
C ALA A 95 -16.08 -12.83 9.92
N VAL A 96 -16.23 -14.15 9.72
CA VAL A 96 -15.16 -15.04 9.27
C VAL A 96 -15.54 -15.70 7.95
N PHE A 97 -14.70 -15.57 6.93
CA PHE A 97 -14.80 -16.25 5.64
C PHE A 97 -13.65 -17.24 5.53
N THR A 98 -13.97 -18.54 5.42
CA THR A 98 -12.97 -19.61 5.44
C THR A 98 -13.38 -20.77 4.55
N ALA A 99 -12.44 -21.62 4.15
CA ALA A 99 -12.78 -22.89 3.49
C ALA A 99 -13.39 -23.90 4.48
N ILE A 100 -14.27 -24.77 3.98
CA ILE A 100 -14.76 -25.95 4.71
C ILE A 100 -13.58 -26.90 5.04
N ASP A 101 -12.72 -27.12 4.05
CA ASP A 101 -11.47 -27.85 4.20
C ASP A 101 -10.33 -26.93 3.77
N THR A 102 -9.44 -26.57 4.72
CA THR A 102 -8.36 -25.62 4.46
C THR A 102 -7.29 -26.15 3.50
N THR A 103 -7.32 -27.44 3.17
CA THR A 103 -6.47 -28.04 2.13
C THR A 103 -7.07 -27.91 0.72
N PHE A 104 -8.37 -27.62 0.63
CA PHE A 104 -9.13 -27.41 -0.61
C PHE A 104 -9.83 -26.03 -0.57
N PRO A 105 -9.06 -24.95 -0.79
CA PRO A 105 -9.55 -23.58 -0.64
C PRO A 105 -10.68 -23.24 -1.62
N TYR A 106 -11.52 -22.29 -1.22
CA TYR A 106 -12.53 -21.72 -2.11
C TYR A 106 -11.90 -20.78 -3.14
N ASP A 107 -12.53 -20.58 -4.30
CA ASP A 107 -11.94 -19.80 -5.39
C ASP A 107 -11.83 -18.30 -5.08
N GLY A 108 -12.70 -17.76 -4.23
CA GLY A 108 -12.58 -16.41 -3.68
C GLY A 108 -13.76 -15.50 -4.00
N PHE A 109 -13.54 -14.20 -3.82
CA PHE A 109 -14.54 -13.15 -4.09
C PHE A 109 -14.21 -12.40 -5.37
N ARG A 110 -15.23 -12.16 -6.18
CA ARG A 110 -15.15 -11.37 -7.40
C ARG A 110 -16.13 -10.21 -7.34
N PHE A 111 -15.59 -9.01 -7.24
CA PHE A 111 -16.36 -7.77 -7.24
C PHE A 111 -16.31 -7.20 -8.66
N GLU A 112 -17.44 -7.22 -9.34
CA GLU A 112 -17.54 -6.82 -10.75
C GLU A 112 -17.53 -5.29 -10.92
N GLU A 113 -17.35 -4.84 -12.15
CA GLU A 113 -17.47 -3.40 -12.46
C GLU A 113 -18.81 -2.85 -11.95
N PHE A 114 -18.79 -1.64 -11.38
CA PHE A 114 -19.94 -0.95 -10.78
C PHE A 114 -20.49 -1.51 -9.46
N SER A 115 -19.94 -2.59 -8.90
CA SER A 115 -20.34 -3.08 -7.57
C SER A 115 -19.89 -2.12 -6.46
N ASP A 116 -20.64 -1.99 -5.36
CA ASP A 116 -20.22 -1.18 -4.19
C ASP A 116 -19.85 -2.08 -3.01
N ILE A 117 -18.61 -1.97 -2.53
CA ILE A 117 -18.03 -2.93 -1.59
C ILE A 117 -17.49 -2.20 -0.35
N THR A 118 -18.02 -2.56 0.81
CA THR A 118 -17.50 -2.16 2.12
C THR A 118 -17.34 -3.38 3.01
N ILE A 119 -16.12 -3.66 3.45
CA ILE A 119 -15.80 -4.78 4.32
C ILE A 119 -15.06 -4.24 5.55
N GLN A 120 -15.60 -4.47 6.75
CA GLN A 120 -14.95 -4.10 8.00
C GLN A 120 -14.95 -5.27 9.01
N ASN A 121 -13.93 -5.29 9.88
CA ASN A 121 -13.81 -6.22 11.01
C ASN A 121 -13.94 -7.71 10.63
N ALA A 122 -13.49 -8.08 9.42
CA ALA A 122 -13.64 -9.43 8.91
C ALA A 122 -12.31 -10.20 8.90
N THR A 123 -12.39 -11.52 9.01
CA THR A 123 -11.29 -12.44 8.72
C THR A 123 -11.56 -13.15 7.40
N ILE A 124 -10.62 -13.08 6.45
CA ILE A 124 -10.69 -13.71 5.12
C ILE A 124 -9.48 -14.63 4.97
N GLN A 125 -9.71 -15.94 4.97
CA GLN A 125 -8.62 -16.91 5.02
C GLN A 125 -8.89 -18.19 4.23
N TYR A 126 -7.83 -18.86 3.80
CA TYR A 126 -7.91 -20.13 3.06
C TYR A 126 -8.80 -20.08 1.81
N GLY A 127 -8.82 -18.94 1.11
CA GLY A 127 -9.50 -18.77 -0.19
C GLY A 127 -8.57 -18.30 -1.29
N GLY A 128 -9.12 -18.04 -2.48
CA GLY A 128 -8.39 -17.56 -3.65
C GLY A 128 -8.26 -16.03 -3.77
N GLY A 129 -8.48 -15.30 -2.67
CA GLY A 129 -8.34 -13.85 -2.56
C GLY A 129 -9.54 -13.04 -3.07
N LEU A 130 -9.33 -11.72 -3.18
CA LEU A 130 -10.32 -10.72 -3.54
C LEU A 130 -9.98 -10.10 -4.91
N ARG A 131 -10.78 -10.39 -5.92
CA ARG A 131 -10.65 -9.77 -7.25
C ARG A 131 -11.56 -8.53 -7.32
N VAL A 132 -10.94 -7.35 -7.25
CA VAL A 132 -11.62 -6.05 -7.24
C VAL A 132 -11.58 -5.42 -8.64
N LEU A 133 -12.73 -5.42 -9.33
CA LEU A 133 -12.90 -4.79 -10.66
C LEU A 133 -13.67 -3.47 -10.61
N THR A 134 -14.26 -3.14 -9.47
CA THR A 134 -14.99 -1.89 -9.23
C THR A 134 -14.08 -0.74 -8.81
N GLU A 135 -14.56 0.49 -9.00
CA GLU A 135 -13.99 1.73 -8.48
C GLU A 135 -14.30 1.98 -7.00
N THR A 136 -15.39 1.41 -6.48
CA THR A 136 -15.91 1.61 -5.12
C THR A 136 -15.61 0.39 -4.26
N PHE A 137 -14.45 0.42 -3.59
CA PHE A 137 -14.00 -0.65 -2.72
C PHE A 137 -13.33 -0.08 -1.47
N THR A 138 -13.83 -0.48 -0.30
CA THR A 138 -13.24 -0.22 1.01
C THR A 138 -13.08 -1.51 1.78
N ILE A 139 -11.88 -1.73 2.32
CA ILE A 139 -11.60 -2.79 3.29
C ILE A 139 -10.84 -2.21 4.47
N ASP A 140 -11.43 -2.31 5.66
CA ASP A 140 -10.93 -1.69 6.88
C ASP A 140 -10.86 -2.68 8.05
N ASN A 141 -9.79 -2.61 8.84
CA ASN A 141 -9.67 -3.37 10.09
C ASN A 141 -9.90 -4.89 9.92
N CYS A 142 -9.47 -5.46 8.80
CA CYS A 142 -9.64 -6.88 8.49
C CYS A 142 -8.35 -7.68 8.66
N LEU A 143 -8.48 -8.99 8.84
CA LEU A 143 -7.41 -9.98 8.73
C LEU A 143 -7.53 -10.72 7.39
N ILE A 144 -6.49 -10.65 6.55
CA ILE A 144 -6.42 -11.37 5.27
C ILE A 144 -5.21 -12.30 5.30
N THR A 145 -5.43 -13.60 5.47
CA THR A 145 -4.33 -14.54 5.73
C THR A 145 -4.47 -15.90 5.05
N ASN A 146 -3.33 -16.52 4.73
CA ASN A 146 -3.28 -17.90 4.20
C ASN A 146 -4.15 -18.14 2.95
N ASN A 147 -4.44 -17.10 2.18
CA ASN A 147 -5.11 -17.22 0.89
C ASN A 147 -4.12 -17.74 -0.16
N VAL A 148 -4.63 -18.53 -1.10
CA VAL A 148 -3.89 -19.04 -2.26
C VAL A 148 -4.20 -18.22 -3.50
N SER A 149 -3.54 -18.53 -4.62
CA SER A 149 -3.99 -18.05 -5.93
C SER A 149 -5.31 -18.74 -6.29
N GLY A 150 -6.35 -17.94 -6.57
CA GLY A 150 -7.61 -18.40 -7.16
C GLY A 150 -8.15 -17.31 -8.09
N VAL A 151 -9.32 -16.78 -7.76
CA VAL A 151 -9.95 -15.68 -8.51
C VAL A 151 -9.08 -14.43 -8.60
N SER A 152 -8.26 -14.17 -7.57
CA SER A 152 -7.27 -13.10 -7.57
C SER A 152 -5.85 -13.62 -7.79
N THR A 153 -5.27 -13.26 -8.93
CA THR A 153 -3.94 -13.72 -9.36
C THR A 153 -2.84 -12.65 -9.24
N SER A 154 -3.20 -11.39 -9.01
CA SER A 154 -2.24 -10.29 -8.82
C SER A 154 -1.83 -10.10 -7.35
N GLY A 155 -2.67 -10.52 -6.41
CA GLY A 155 -2.41 -10.52 -4.97
C GLY A 155 -3.61 -11.05 -4.17
N ALA A 156 -3.49 -11.18 -2.85
CA ALA A 156 -4.61 -11.50 -1.96
C ALA A 156 -5.74 -10.46 -2.11
N ILE A 157 -5.38 -9.19 -2.33
CA ILE A 157 -6.27 -8.12 -2.79
C ILE A 157 -5.80 -7.67 -4.18
N GLY A 158 -6.50 -8.13 -5.21
CA GLY A 158 -6.20 -7.84 -6.61
C GLY A 158 -7.05 -6.71 -7.17
N ILE A 159 -6.48 -5.50 -7.26
CA ILE A 159 -7.19 -4.27 -7.66
C ILE A 159 -7.00 -3.94 -9.15
N SER A 160 -8.03 -3.35 -9.77
CA SER A 160 -8.01 -3.10 -11.21
C SER A 160 -8.37 -1.69 -11.65
N ARG A 161 -9.08 -0.90 -10.83
CA ARG A 161 -9.65 0.42 -11.20
C ARG A 161 -9.87 1.31 -9.98
N GLY A 162 -10.09 2.60 -10.22
CA GLY A 162 -10.52 3.58 -9.23
C GLY A 162 -9.49 3.89 -8.14
N LYS A 163 -9.98 4.21 -6.95
CA LYS A 163 -9.19 4.54 -5.76
C LYS A 163 -9.55 3.65 -4.57
N PRO A 164 -9.25 2.33 -4.62
CA PRO A 164 -9.55 1.41 -3.53
C PRO A 164 -8.98 1.91 -2.19
N GLN A 165 -9.77 1.83 -1.12
CA GLN A 165 -9.38 2.19 0.23
C GLN A 165 -9.01 0.90 0.99
N ILE A 166 -7.74 0.73 1.34
CA ILE A 166 -7.22 -0.47 2.03
C ILE A 166 -6.54 0.02 3.31
N THR A 167 -7.28 -0.01 4.43
CA THR A 167 -6.88 0.68 5.66
C THR A 167 -6.88 -0.20 6.89
N ASN A 168 -5.95 0.00 7.81
CA ASN A 168 -5.96 -0.64 9.14
C ASN A 168 -5.96 -2.18 9.13
N ASN A 169 -5.57 -2.84 8.02
CA ASN A 169 -5.66 -4.29 7.88
C ASN A 169 -4.39 -4.99 8.36
N THR A 170 -4.54 -6.28 8.72
CA THR A 170 -3.44 -7.24 8.86
C THR A 170 -3.48 -8.20 7.68
N ILE A 171 -2.46 -8.18 6.81
CA ILE A 171 -2.38 -8.98 5.59
C ILE A 171 -1.14 -9.86 5.65
N THR A 172 -1.30 -11.17 5.86
CA THR A 172 -0.16 -12.04 6.18
C THR A 172 -0.17 -13.40 5.49
N PHE A 173 1.01 -13.95 5.20
CA PHE A 173 1.20 -15.35 4.80
C PHE A 173 0.34 -15.83 3.62
N ASN A 174 -0.07 -14.92 2.74
CA ASN A 174 -0.77 -15.29 1.51
C ASN A 174 0.22 -15.86 0.48
N GLN A 175 -0.23 -16.83 -0.33
CA GLN A 175 0.59 -17.46 -1.37
C GLN A 175 1.07 -16.44 -2.41
N THR A 176 0.26 -15.43 -2.70
CA THR A 176 0.54 -14.34 -3.63
C THR A 176 0.90 -13.05 -2.87
N THR A 177 1.34 -12.01 -3.60
CA THR A 177 1.50 -10.62 -3.12
C THR A 177 0.31 -10.18 -2.25
N ALA A 178 0.50 -9.32 -1.25
CA ALA A 178 -0.60 -8.82 -0.41
C ALA A 178 -1.61 -8.02 -1.24
N ILE A 179 -1.13 -6.97 -1.90
CA ILE A 179 -1.92 -6.03 -2.70
C ILE A 179 -1.27 -5.91 -4.07
N GLY A 180 -2.02 -6.15 -5.15
CA GLY A 180 -1.46 -6.03 -6.48
C GLY A 180 -2.43 -5.64 -7.57
N SER A 181 -1.92 -4.96 -8.60
CA SER A 181 -2.66 -4.59 -9.80
C SER A 181 -2.00 -5.13 -11.07
N GLY A 182 -2.74 -5.13 -12.18
CA GLY A 182 -2.20 -5.52 -13.47
C GLY A 182 -1.29 -4.45 -14.07
N ALA A 183 -0.33 -4.87 -14.90
CA ALA A 183 0.67 -3.99 -15.51
C ALA A 183 0.10 -2.91 -16.46
N THR A 184 -1.19 -3.01 -16.83
CA THR A 184 -1.90 -2.03 -17.67
C THR A 184 -3.13 -1.44 -16.96
N ASN A 185 -3.33 -1.76 -15.69
CA ASN A 185 -4.47 -1.29 -14.92
C ASN A 185 -4.12 0.06 -14.29
N LEU A 186 -4.78 1.12 -14.74
CA LEU A 186 -4.69 2.45 -14.13
C LEU A 186 -5.50 2.45 -12.83
N VAL A 187 -4.81 2.48 -11.70
CA VAL A 187 -5.42 2.44 -10.37
C VAL A 187 -4.57 3.21 -9.37
N SER A 188 -5.22 3.93 -8.45
CA SER A 188 -4.54 4.78 -7.46
C SER A 188 -5.05 4.45 -6.06
N PRO A 189 -4.64 3.31 -5.47
CA PRO A 189 -5.14 2.90 -4.17
C PRO A 189 -4.62 3.82 -3.05
N TYR A 190 -5.42 3.95 -2.00
CA TYR A 190 -5.02 4.49 -0.71
C TYR A 190 -4.75 3.31 0.24
N ILE A 191 -3.47 3.03 0.48
CA ILE A 191 -2.99 1.92 1.31
C ILE A 191 -2.43 2.54 2.59
N PHE A 192 -3.20 2.50 3.67
CA PHE A 192 -2.89 3.25 4.89
C PHE A 192 -2.93 2.41 6.17
N ASN A 193 -1.90 2.55 7.01
CA ASN A 193 -1.86 1.96 8.35
C ASN A 193 -2.09 0.43 8.38
N ASN A 194 -1.60 -0.30 7.36
CA ASN A 194 -1.70 -1.75 7.32
C ASN A 194 -0.44 -2.41 7.89
N TYR A 195 -0.62 -3.59 8.50
CA TYR A 195 0.45 -4.52 8.82
C TYR A 195 0.51 -5.61 7.75
N ILE A 196 1.59 -5.65 6.97
CA ILE A 196 1.78 -6.54 5.83
C ILE A 196 3.02 -7.40 6.07
N GLU A 197 2.86 -8.70 6.29
CA GLU A 197 3.97 -9.60 6.65
C GLU A 197 3.96 -10.91 5.85
N GLY A 198 5.14 -11.27 5.32
CA GLY A 198 5.35 -12.61 4.74
C GLY A 198 4.37 -13.01 3.65
N ASN A 199 3.85 -12.10 2.83
CA ASN A 199 3.05 -12.49 1.67
C ASN A 199 3.94 -12.96 0.52
N ASN A 200 3.34 -13.50 -0.53
CA ASN A 200 4.02 -14.18 -1.63
C ASN A 200 4.80 -15.42 -1.18
N GLN A 201 4.15 -16.28 -0.39
CA GLN A 201 4.71 -17.56 0.09
C GLN A 201 5.07 -18.53 -1.05
N ALA A 202 4.58 -18.30 -2.29
CA ALA A 202 5.08 -19.00 -3.47
C ALA A 202 6.53 -18.63 -3.85
N ASN A 203 7.13 -17.65 -3.18
CA ASN A 203 8.46 -17.11 -3.47
C ASN A 203 8.60 -16.71 -4.95
N SER A 204 7.53 -16.15 -5.52
CA SER A 204 7.56 -15.67 -6.90
C SER A 204 8.32 -14.33 -6.97
N ASN A 205 8.79 -13.94 -8.15
CA ASN A 205 9.46 -12.65 -8.36
C ASN A 205 8.48 -11.47 -8.31
N ARG A 206 7.87 -11.22 -7.15
CA ARG A 206 6.90 -10.16 -6.88
C ARG A 206 7.06 -9.63 -5.45
N PRO A 207 6.86 -8.33 -5.22
CA PRO A 207 6.90 -7.75 -3.88
C PRO A 207 5.64 -8.02 -3.06
N GLN A 208 5.62 -7.54 -1.81
CA GLN A 208 4.45 -7.53 -0.93
C GLN A 208 3.35 -6.61 -1.47
N ILE A 209 3.72 -5.44 -2.00
CA ILE A 209 2.84 -4.51 -2.72
C ILE A 209 3.33 -4.38 -4.16
N ASN A 210 2.54 -4.82 -5.14
CA ASN A 210 2.94 -4.87 -6.56
C ASN A 210 1.96 -4.12 -7.46
N LEU A 211 2.24 -2.85 -7.71
CA LEU A 211 1.34 -1.95 -8.43
C LEU A 211 1.87 -1.60 -9.82
N GLY A 212 0.94 -1.62 -10.78
CA GLY A 212 1.09 -1.09 -12.12
C GLY A 212 0.99 0.45 -12.18
N PRO A 213 0.60 1.00 -13.35
CA PRO A 213 0.50 2.44 -13.56
C PRO A 213 -0.62 3.10 -12.75
N THR A 214 -0.45 4.40 -12.48
CA THR A 214 -1.37 5.21 -11.67
C THR A 214 -2.43 5.90 -12.53
N LEU A 215 -3.58 6.30 -11.97
CA LEU A 215 -4.45 7.30 -12.59
C LEU A 215 -3.71 8.65 -12.76
N GLU A 216 -4.01 9.36 -13.85
CA GLU A 216 -3.31 10.60 -14.22
C GLU A 216 -3.41 11.71 -13.15
N SER A 217 -4.60 11.87 -12.57
CA SER A 217 -4.91 12.98 -11.66
C SER A 217 -4.78 12.64 -10.17
N ASP A 218 -4.64 11.37 -9.83
CA ASP A 218 -4.73 10.88 -8.46
C ASP A 218 -3.51 10.02 -8.13
N PRO A 219 -2.69 10.38 -7.13
CA PRO A 219 -1.53 9.57 -6.78
C PRO A 219 -1.94 8.22 -6.19
N THR A 220 -1.12 7.20 -6.41
CA THR A 220 -1.08 6.03 -5.52
C THR A 220 -0.51 6.47 -4.19
N GLU A 221 -1.17 6.15 -3.09
CA GLU A 221 -0.77 6.57 -1.75
C GLU A 221 -0.48 5.33 -0.88
N ILE A 222 0.77 5.19 -0.45
CA ILE A 222 1.23 4.10 0.44
C ILE A 222 1.80 4.77 1.68
N ILE A 223 1.02 4.80 2.75
CA ILE A 223 1.30 5.66 3.92
C ILE A 223 1.17 4.89 5.24
N GLN A 224 2.11 5.06 6.16
CA GLN A 224 2.02 4.50 7.53
C GLN A 224 1.91 2.97 7.61
N ASN A 225 2.37 2.24 6.58
CA ASN A 225 2.32 0.79 6.60
C ASN A 225 3.58 0.18 7.22
N THR A 226 3.43 -0.96 7.88
CA THR A 226 4.56 -1.85 8.19
C THR A 226 4.59 -2.99 7.18
N ILE A 227 5.69 -3.12 6.43
CA ILE A 227 5.87 -4.06 5.34
C ILE A 227 7.10 -4.91 5.65
N LYS A 228 6.87 -6.13 6.11
CA LYS A 228 7.92 -7.03 6.61
C LYS A 228 8.02 -8.30 5.78
N GLY A 229 9.18 -8.54 5.19
CA GLY A 229 9.47 -9.75 4.44
C GLY A 229 9.64 -10.99 5.31
N ASP A 230 9.51 -12.15 4.67
CA ASP A 230 9.93 -13.42 5.25
C ASP A 230 11.39 -13.66 4.83
N ARG A 231 12.31 -13.65 5.82
CA ARG A 231 13.75 -13.80 5.57
C ARG A 231 14.14 -15.14 4.93
N SER A 232 13.25 -16.14 4.93
CA SER A 232 13.47 -17.41 4.22
C SER A 232 13.19 -17.30 2.71
N LEU A 233 12.52 -16.23 2.27
CA LEU A 233 12.13 -16.00 0.88
C LEU A 233 13.06 -15.00 0.19
N THR A 234 13.67 -15.43 -0.90
CA THR A 234 14.72 -14.68 -1.60
C THR A 234 14.22 -13.91 -2.83
N GLN A 235 12.96 -14.04 -3.23
CA GLN A 235 12.41 -13.39 -4.43
C GLN A 235 11.45 -12.24 -4.12
N VAL A 236 11.01 -12.10 -2.87
CA VAL A 236 9.93 -11.19 -2.46
C VAL A 236 10.47 -9.83 -2.05
N GLY A 237 10.15 -8.78 -2.81
CA GLY A 237 10.47 -7.38 -2.46
C GLY A 237 9.45 -6.71 -1.54
N GLY A 238 9.72 -5.49 -1.08
CA GLY A 238 8.78 -4.70 -0.28
C GLY A 238 7.69 -4.05 -1.13
N ILE A 239 8.03 -2.99 -1.86
CA ILE A 239 7.10 -2.22 -2.71
C ILE A 239 7.58 -2.16 -4.16
N SER A 240 6.68 -2.31 -5.13
CA SER A 240 6.92 -1.89 -6.52
C SER A 240 5.75 -1.06 -7.01
N VAL A 241 6.05 0.10 -7.60
CA VAL A 241 5.09 0.91 -8.37
C VAL A 241 5.69 1.14 -9.74
N SER A 242 5.08 0.60 -10.80
CA SER A 242 5.76 0.53 -12.11
C SER A 242 4.82 0.65 -13.29
N ASP A 243 5.23 1.43 -14.28
CA ASP A 243 4.61 1.47 -15.61
C ASP A 243 5.57 0.86 -16.64
N LEU A 244 5.56 -0.47 -16.71
CA LEU A 244 6.46 -1.23 -17.58
C LEU A 244 6.04 -1.22 -19.05
N LEU A 245 4.80 -0.84 -19.33
CA LEU A 245 4.18 -0.91 -20.66
C LEU A 245 3.80 0.46 -21.20
N SER A 246 4.21 1.55 -20.52
CA SER A 246 3.90 2.94 -20.87
C SER A 246 2.40 3.19 -21.00
N ALA A 247 1.60 2.65 -20.10
CA ALA A 247 0.14 2.71 -20.13
C ALA A 247 -0.43 3.97 -19.47
N GLY A 248 0.30 4.67 -18.58
CA GLY A 248 -0.21 5.90 -17.94
C GLY A 248 0.77 6.70 -17.07
N GLY A 249 1.95 6.16 -16.77
CA GLY A 249 2.92 6.75 -15.86
C GLY A 249 2.73 6.33 -14.39
N VAL A 250 3.59 6.86 -13.54
CA VAL A 250 3.59 6.63 -12.09
C VAL A 250 3.45 7.98 -11.40
N ASN A 251 2.37 8.15 -10.65
CA ASN A 251 2.18 9.23 -9.69
C ASN A 251 2.07 8.60 -8.30
N ALA A 252 2.97 8.91 -7.36
CA ALA A 252 3.04 8.18 -6.09
C ALA A 252 3.42 9.05 -4.88
N ILE A 253 2.80 8.75 -3.73
CA ILE A 253 3.18 9.25 -2.41
C ILE A 253 3.47 8.03 -1.55
N ILE A 254 4.74 7.86 -1.17
CA ILE A 254 5.22 6.76 -0.32
C ILE A 254 5.81 7.39 0.93
N ASP A 255 5.03 7.42 2.01
CA ASP A 255 5.33 8.23 3.19
C ASP A 255 5.21 7.44 4.49
N ASP A 256 6.13 7.65 5.44
CA ASP A 256 6.01 7.16 6.82
C ASP A 256 5.83 5.63 6.93
N ASN A 257 6.37 4.85 5.99
CA ASN A 257 6.30 3.38 6.02
C ASN A 257 7.55 2.78 6.68
N VAL A 258 7.38 1.60 7.28
CA VAL A 258 8.48 0.73 7.73
C VAL A 258 8.59 -0.44 6.75
N ILE A 259 9.73 -0.58 6.06
CA ILE A 259 9.95 -1.57 4.99
C ILE A 259 11.20 -2.38 5.32
N ILE A 260 11.01 -3.60 5.83
CA ILE A 260 12.10 -4.39 6.40
C ILE A 260 12.11 -5.85 5.96
N ASP A 261 13.28 -6.47 5.98
CA ASP A 261 13.46 -7.91 5.78
C ASP A 261 12.98 -8.47 4.42
N ASN A 262 12.87 -7.62 3.40
CA ASN A 262 12.51 -8.06 2.04
C ASN A 262 13.76 -8.31 1.18
N ARG A 263 13.58 -8.77 -0.06
CA ARG A 263 14.65 -8.85 -1.08
C ARG A 263 15.23 -7.49 -1.43
N TYR A 264 14.38 -6.47 -1.48
CA TYR A 264 14.69 -5.06 -1.73
C TYR A 264 13.61 -4.23 -1.04
N GLY A 265 13.88 -2.97 -0.68
CA GLY A 265 12.92 -2.08 -0.04
C GLY A 265 11.82 -1.67 -1.00
N MET A 266 12.16 -0.84 -2.00
CA MET A 266 11.22 -0.40 -3.03
C MET A 266 11.82 -0.24 -4.42
N VAL A 267 10.97 -0.36 -5.43
CA VAL A 267 11.28 -0.11 -6.84
C VAL A 267 10.26 0.86 -7.45
N ILE A 268 10.76 1.86 -8.17
CA ILE A 268 9.96 2.64 -9.11
C ILE A 268 10.56 2.47 -10.50
N GLN A 269 9.75 1.97 -11.44
CA GLN A 269 10.17 1.76 -12.83
C GLN A 269 9.13 2.33 -13.80
N SER A 270 9.47 3.44 -14.46
CA SER A 270 8.61 4.11 -15.45
C SER A 270 9.40 5.17 -16.22
N ASN A 271 8.89 5.54 -17.39
CA ASN A 271 9.39 6.65 -18.22
C ASN A 271 8.69 7.99 -17.93
N ASN A 272 7.69 7.98 -17.06
CA ASN A 272 6.95 9.15 -16.63
C ASN A 272 6.64 8.97 -15.14
N VAL A 273 7.40 9.65 -14.29
CA VAL A 273 7.26 9.55 -12.83
C VAL A 273 7.10 10.93 -12.20
N SER A 274 6.12 11.05 -11.31
CA SER A 274 6.04 12.07 -10.27
C SER A 274 5.89 11.37 -8.92
N ALA A 275 6.91 11.40 -8.06
CA ALA A 275 6.84 10.68 -6.79
C ALA A 275 7.45 11.44 -5.60
N PHE A 276 6.80 11.31 -4.44
CA PHE A 276 7.35 11.70 -3.14
C PHE A 276 7.64 10.44 -2.33
N ILE A 277 8.89 10.30 -1.85
CA ILE A 277 9.32 9.20 -0.98
C ILE A 277 9.85 9.82 0.31
N ARG A 278 9.08 9.80 1.39
CA ARG A 278 9.42 10.59 2.59
C ARG A 278 9.28 9.80 3.88
N ASN A 279 10.12 10.12 4.86
CA ASN A 279 9.98 9.63 6.24
C ASN A 279 9.87 8.10 6.37
N ASN A 280 10.33 7.33 5.38
CA ASN A 280 10.25 5.88 5.42
C ASN A 280 11.47 5.32 6.14
N VAL A 281 11.28 4.24 6.91
CA VAL A 281 12.36 3.42 7.46
C VAL A 281 12.53 2.20 6.56
N ILE A 282 13.65 2.09 5.86
CA ILE A 282 13.92 1.07 4.85
C ILE A 282 15.18 0.31 5.23
N GLU A 283 15.01 -0.85 5.86
CA GLU A 283 16.12 -1.55 6.51
C GLU A 283 16.22 -3.04 6.23
N ASP A 284 17.45 -3.56 6.27
CA ASP A 284 17.71 -5.01 6.24
C ASP A 284 17.08 -5.74 5.03
N ASN A 285 16.82 -5.02 3.93
CA ASN A 285 16.24 -5.60 2.73
C ASN A 285 17.34 -6.28 1.91
N ASN A 286 17.75 -7.47 2.35
CA ASN A 286 18.91 -8.18 1.85
C ASN A 286 18.71 -9.70 1.76
N THR A 287 17.46 -10.20 1.80
CA THR A 287 17.19 -11.66 1.87
C THR A 287 17.77 -12.45 0.70
N GLN A 288 17.91 -11.84 -0.46
CA GLN A 288 18.43 -12.49 -1.66
C GLN A 288 19.97 -12.65 -1.62
N GLY A 289 20.69 -11.73 -0.96
CA GLY A 289 22.14 -11.81 -0.70
C GLY A 289 23.09 -11.58 -1.88
N ASN A 290 22.62 -11.63 -3.14
CA ASN A 290 23.38 -11.30 -4.34
C ASN A 290 23.00 -9.88 -4.83
N PRO A 291 23.93 -8.91 -4.76
CA PRO A 291 23.64 -7.52 -5.08
C PRO A 291 23.20 -7.29 -6.53
N ASN A 292 23.49 -8.20 -7.47
CA ASN A 292 23.05 -8.09 -8.87
C ASN A 292 21.60 -8.52 -9.09
N LEU A 293 20.97 -9.14 -8.10
CA LEU A 293 19.60 -9.64 -8.18
C LEU A 293 18.66 -8.86 -7.26
N GLY A 294 19.12 -7.85 -6.53
CA GLY A 294 18.26 -7.01 -5.69
C GLY A 294 19.02 -6.45 -4.49
N GLY A 295 18.26 -5.99 -3.50
CA GLY A 295 18.79 -5.51 -2.23
C GLY A 295 18.99 -4.01 -2.13
N SER A 296 18.50 -3.22 -3.09
CA SER A 296 18.41 -1.77 -2.91
C SER A 296 17.36 -1.42 -1.87
N GLY A 297 17.65 -0.45 -1.01
CA GLY A 297 16.62 0.24 -0.23
C GLY A 297 15.62 0.91 -1.18
N ILE A 298 16.11 1.71 -2.12
CA ILE A 298 15.32 2.31 -3.21
C ILE A 298 16.01 2.03 -4.55
N SER A 299 15.27 1.49 -5.51
CA SER A 299 15.75 1.32 -6.89
C SER A 299 14.89 2.12 -7.85
N LEU A 300 15.54 2.95 -8.67
CA LEU A 300 14.90 3.79 -9.67
C LEU A 300 15.37 3.40 -11.06
N LEU A 301 14.42 3.21 -11.96
CA LEU A 301 14.70 2.77 -13.32
C LEU A 301 13.83 3.56 -14.31
N ALA A 302 14.48 4.24 -15.25
CA ALA A 302 13.81 4.89 -16.36
C ALA A 302 14.64 4.76 -17.65
N SER A 303 14.00 4.84 -18.81
CA SER A 303 14.66 4.84 -20.12
C SER A 303 14.63 6.21 -20.81
N VAL A 304 13.97 7.19 -20.20
CA VAL A 304 13.91 8.58 -20.69
C VAL A 304 14.02 9.55 -19.51
N GLU A 305 14.63 10.70 -19.76
CA GLU A 305 14.71 11.81 -18.82
C GLU A 305 13.32 12.42 -18.54
N GLY A 306 13.23 13.23 -17.48
CA GLY A 306 12.02 13.99 -17.13
C GLY A 306 11.24 13.47 -15.91
N ASN A 307 11.73 12.42 -15.27
CA ASN A 307 11.17 11.91 -14.02
C ASN A 307 11.40 12.91 -12.87
N VAL A 308 10.36 13.16 -12.08
CA VAL A 308 10.39 14.03 -10.90
C VAL A 308 10.19 13.17 -9.67
N ILE A 309 11.28 12.85 -8.98
CA ILE A 309 11.25 12.07 -7.74
C ILE A 309 11.91 12.90 -6.66
N VAL A 310 11.21 13.15 -5.57
CA VAL A 310 11.68 13.92 -4.42
C VAL A 310 11.69 13.01 -3.20
N ALA A 311 12.83 12.92 -2.51
CA ALA A 311 12.94 12.14 -1.30
C ALA A 311 13.62 12.91 -0.16
N SER A 312 13.03 12.80 1.03
CA SER A 312 13.48 13.48 2.24
C SER A 312 13.11 12.73 3.51
N GLY A 313 13.91 12.88 4.57
CA GLY A 313 13.62 12.30 5.89
C GLY A 313 13.64 10.76 5.94
N ASN A 314 14.06 10.06 4.88
CA ASN A 314 14.07 8.60 4.89
C ASN A 314 15.28 8.06 5.65
N GLU A 315 15.10 6.96 6.34
CA GLU A 315 16.16 6.18 6.96
C GLU A 315 16.41 4.93 6.13
N ILE A 316 17.60 4.82 5.53
CA ILE A 316 17.93 3.74 4.61
C ILE A 316 19.14 3.03 5.18
N ARG A 317 18.96 1.83 5.74
CA ARG A 317 20.02 1.14 6.50
C ARG A 317 20.21 -0.33 6.16
N ARG A 318 21.45 -0.82 6.17
CA ARG A 318 21.79 -2.26 6.14
C ARG A 318 21.18 -3.06 4.97
N ASN A 319 20.80 -2.37 3.90
CA ASN A 319 20.41 -2.98 2.64
C ASN A 319 21.69 -3.39 1.85
N LEU A 320 21.57 -4.16 0.76
CA LEU A 320 22.75 -4.44 -0.10
C LEU A 320 23.22 -3.20 -0.86
N TRP A 321 22.29 -2.29 -1.16
CA TRP A 321 22.51 -0.96 -1.71
C TRP A 321 21.59 0.03 -1.01
N GLY A 322 22.00 1.29 -0.82
CA GLY A 322 21.09 2.32 -0.33
C GLY A 322 20.10 2.72 -1.42
N ILE A 323 20.49 3.62 -2.30
CA ILE A 323 19.73 4.01 -3.49
C ILE A 323 20.51 3.66 -4.75
N THR A 324 19.84 3.05 -5.73
CA THR A 324 20.42 2.78 -7.06
C THR A 324 19.60 3.46 -8.13
N LEU A 325 20.24 4.25 -8.99
CA LEU A 325 19.66 4.88 -10.17
C LEU A 325 20.15 4.18 -11.42
N GLN A 326 19.28 3.93 -12.40
CA GLN A 326 19.62 3.24 -13.64
C GLN A 326 18.93 3.87 -14.86
N GLY A 327 19.63 3.84 -16.00
CA GLY A 327 19.16 4.44 -17.24
C GLY A 327 19.09 5.96 -17.09
N GLU A 328 17.89 6.52 -17.25
CA GLU A 328 17.63 7.97 -17.21
C GLU A 328 16.87 8.42 -15.94
N SER A 329 16.92 7.60 -14.89
CA SER A 329 16.26 7.92 -13.63
C SER A 329 16.93 9.09 -12.93
N MET A 330 16.15 9.94 -12.28
CA MET A 330 16.63 11.07 -11.49
C MET A 330 15.93 11.08 -10.13
N ILE A 331 16.60 11.67 -9.13
CA ILE A 331 16.05 11.91 -7.80
C ILE A 331 16.64 13.19 -7.22
N ASN A 332 15.81 13.96 -6.54
CA ASN A 332 16.21 15.06 -5.68
C ASN A 332 16.19 14.57 -4.23
N LEU A 333 17.35 14.55 -3.59
CA LEU A 333 17.58 14.18 -2.20
C LEU A 333 17.86 15.41 -1.30
N GLY A 334 17.71 16.63 -1.82
CA GLY A 334 17.88 17.90 -1.10
C GLY A 334 18.51 18.97 -1.99
N ASP A 335 17.96 20.18 -2.01
CA ASP A 335 18.32 21.23 -2.99
C ASP A 335 18.33 22.69 -2.48
N ASP A 336 18.13 22.95 -1.19
CA ASP A 336 18.01 24.30 -0.60
C ASP A 336 16.81 25.15 -1.11
N VAL A 337 15.89 24.55 -1.86
CA VAL A 337 14.72 25.23 -2.42
C VAL A 337 13.44 24.62 -1.86
N ASP A 338 13.03 23.48 -2.40
CA ASP A 338 11.76 22.82 -2.09
C ASP A 338 11.97 21.46 -1.41
N ASN A 339 13.21 20.94 -1.42
CA ASN A 339 13.59 19.71 -0.75
C ASN A 339 14.64 19.94 0.35
N ILE A 340 14.23 19.63 1.59
CA ILE A 340 15.06 19.78 2.80
C ILE A 340 16.17 18.72 2.94
N GLY A 341 16.13 17.64 2.16
CA GLY A 341 17.00 16.48 2.33
C GLY A 341 16.69 15.72 3.62
N GLN A 342 17.64 15.68 4.56
CA GLN A 342 17.52 14.95 5.84
C GLN A 342 17.30 13.43 5.69
N ASN A 343 17.73 12.85 4.57
CA ASN A 343 17.83 11.40 4.47
C ASN A 343 19.03 10.90 5.30
N VAL A 344 18.91 9.70 5.85
CA VAL A 344 19.89 9.05 6.70
C VAL A 344 20.33 7.75 6.05
N PHE A 345 21.63 7.58 5.87
CA PHE A 345 22.22 6.38 5.31
C PHE A 345 23.15 5.73 6.33
N SER A 346 23.09 4.41 6.45
CA SER A 346 23.98 3.66 7.33
C SER A 346 24.12 2.21 6.90
N GLY A 347 25.37 1.71 6.79
CA GLY A 347 25.64 0.28 6.59
C GLY A 347 25.06 -0.37 5.33
N ASN A 348 24.57 0.40 4.34
CA ASN A 348 24.09 -0.16 3.09
C ASN A 348 25.27 -0.65 2.27
N GLY A 349 25.45 -1.95 2.07
CA GLY A 349 26.68 -2.43 1.46
C GLY A 349 26.67 -3.86 1.00
N ASN A 350 27.62 -4.15 0.13
CA ASN A 350 27.86 -5.47 -0.42
C ASN A 350 29.35 -5.64 -0.74
N GLY A 351 29.86 -6.87 -0.72
CA GLY A 351 31.27 -7.15 -1.02
C GLY A 351 32.28 -6.51 -0.05
N GLY A 352 31.84 -6.02 1.12
CA GLY A 352 32.67 -5.30 2.08
C GLY A 352 32.76 -3.78 1.83
N THR A 353 32.01 -3.25 0.85
CA THR A 353 31.95 -1.83 0.51
C THR A 353 30.56 -1.27 0.82
N ILE A 354 30.51 -0.01 1.26
CA ILE A 354 29.27 0.73 1.53
C ILE A 354 28.88 1.56 0.31
N TYR A 355 27.59 1.55 -0.04
CA TYR A 355 26.99 2.24 -1.16
C TYR A 355 25.70 2.92 -0.69
N ALA A 356 25.79 4.15 -0.22
CA ALA A 356 24.62 4.95 0.17
C ALA A 356 23.81 5.36 -1.05
N VAL A 357 24.47 5.90 -2.08
CA VAL A 357 23.87 6.22 -3.37
C VAL A 357 24.80 5.74 -4.48
N TYR A 358 24.25 5.01 -5.44
CA TYR A 358 24.92 4.65 -6.68
C TYR A 358 24.18 5.32 -7.84
N ASN A 359 24.73 6.42 -8.36
CA ASN A 359 24.19 7.11 -9.53
C ASN A 359 24.68 6.45 -10.82
N ASN A 360 24.07 5.34 -11.25
CA ASN A 360 24.46 4.66 -12.51
C ASN A 360 23.83 5.31 -13.76
N THR A 361 23.76 6.65 -13.76
CA THR A 361 23.22 7.47 -14.84
C THR A 361 24.19 8.63 -15.13
N ASP A 362 24.08 9.26 -16.29
CA ASP A 362 24.82 10.49 -16.61
C ASP A 362 24.11 11.77 -16.10
N ASN A 363 22.90 11.62 -15.54
CA ASN A 363 22.10 12.71 -15.01
C ASN A 363 22.66 13.25 -13.68
N PRO A 364 22.77 14.57 -13.51
CA PRO A 364 23.19 15.17 -12.24
C PRO A 364 22.09 15.04 -11.17
N LEU A 365 22.50 14.88 -9.92
CA LEU A 365 21.60 14.76 -8.76
C LEU A 365 21.91 15.81 -7.69
N THR A 366 20.89 16.30 -7.01
CA THR A 366 21.02 17.13 -5.81
C THR A 366 20.72 16.28 -4.58
N ALA A 367 21.59 16.34 -3.58
CA ALA A 367 21.56 15.50 -2.38
C ALA A 367 22.12 16.24 -1.16
N MET A 368 21.75 17.51 -1.01
CA MET A 368 22.20 18.37 0.08
C MET A 368 21.47 18.04 1.40
N HIS A 369 22.10 18.37 2.53
CA HIS A 369 21.58 18.24 3.90
C HIS A 369 21.24 16.82 4.36
N ASN A 370 21.89 15.81 3.78
CA ASN A 370 21.73 14.42 4.18
C ASN A 370 22.81 13.98 5.18
N CYS A 371 22.48 12.95 5.96
CA CYS A 371 23.40 12.22 6.81
C CYS A 371 23.82 10.93 6.11
N TRP A 372 25.10 10.80 5.77
CA TRP A 372 25.65 9.76 4.92
C TRP A 372 26.22 8.56 5.67
N ASP A 373 26.56 8.76 6.94
CA ASP A 373 27.02 7.75 7.88
C ASP A 373 26.65 8.16 9.31
N GLU A 374 25.50 7.70 9.80
CA GLU A 374 25.04 8.05 11.15
C GLU A 374 25.94 7.49 12.27
N GLU A 375 26.76 6.48 11.98
CA GLU A 375 27.70 5.90 12.95
C GLU A 375 28.97 6.77 13.09
N ASN A 376 29.24 7.65 12.13
CA ASN A 376 30.41 8.52 12.07
C ASN A 376 30.04 10.01 12.13
N THR A 377 29.43 10.45 13.23
CA THR A 377 29.00 11.84 13.41
C THR A 377 30.05 12.72 14.13
N PRO A 378 30.25 14.00 13.70
CA PRO A 378 29.62 14.66 12.56
C PRO A 378 30.22 14.20 11.22
N ASN A 379 29.36 13.94 10.22
CA ASN A 379 29.83 13.65 8.86
C ASN A 379 30.59 14.82 8.25
N THR A 380 31.68 14.49 7.57
CA THR A 380 32.41 15.40 6.68
C THR A 380 32.03 15.17 5.22
N LEU A 381 32.40 16.09 4.33
CA LEU A 381 32.25 15.89 2.88
C LEU A 381 33.03 14.67 2.37
N ALA A 382 34.15 14.32 3.02
CA ALA A 382 34.94 13.14 2.66
C ALA A 382 34.23 11.83 3.04
N ASP A 383 33.48 11.83 4.16
CA ASP A 383 32.68 10.67 4.56
C ASP A 383 31.52 10.44 3.58
N ALA A 384 30.87 11.52 3.14
CA ALA A 384 29.83 11.45 2.11
C ALA A 384 30.36 10.96 0.76
N GLU A 385 31.47 11.55 0.27
CA GLU A 385 32.12 11.15 -0.98
C GLU A 385 32.50 9.66 -0.98
N ALA A 386 32.91 9.10 0.16
CA ALA A 386 33.34 7.71 0.27
C ALA A 386 32.22 6.67 0.06
N VAL A 387 30.95 7.07 0.17
CA VAL A 387 29.77 6.18 0.06
C VAL A 387 28.85 6.51 -1.12
N ILE A 388 29.18 7.54 -1.89
CA ILE A 388 28.46 7.96 -3.10
C ILE A 388 29.27 7.55 -4.31
N VAL A 389 28.65 6.81 -5.24
CA VAL A 389 29.26 6.50 -6.55
C VAL A 389 28.67 7.43 -7.60
N HIS A 390 29.52 8.25 -8.22
CA HIS A 390 29.11 9.26 -9.19
C HIS A 390 30.24 9.64 -10.17
N GLN A 391 30.14 10.81 -10.81
CA GLN A 391 31.12 11.33 -11.78
C GLN A 391 32.58 11.25 -11.31
N ASN A 392 32.86 11.45 -10.02
CA ASN A 392 34.22 11.43 -9.49
C ASN A 392 34.87 10.04 -9.58
N ASP A 393 34.07 8.97 -9.41
CA ASP A 393 34.51 7.58 -9.53
C ASP A 393 34.55 7.12 -10.99
N ILE A 394 33.54 7.51 -11.76
CA ILE A 394 33.35 7.11 -13.14
C ILE A 394 32.95 8.34 -13.96
N ALA A 395 33.88 8.83 -14.79
CA ALA A 395 33.75 10.09 -15.51
C ALA A 395 32.53 10.22 -16.45
N THR A 396 31.87 9.12 -16.81
CA THR A 396 30.66 9.12 -17.64
C THR A 396 29.37 9.27 -16.84
N LEU A 397 29.42 9.19 -15.51
CA LEU A 397 28.27 9.36 -14.64
C LEU A 397 28.01 10.83 -14.33
N GLY A 398 26.80 11.13 -13.86
CA GLY A 398 26.37 12.45 -13.47
C GLY A 398 26.95 12.87 -12.12
N LEU A 399 27.13 14.18 -11.94
CA LEU A 399 27.60 14.76 -10.68
C LEU A 399 26.52 14.66 -9.60
N VAL A 400 26.89 14.27 -8.39
CA VAL A 400 26.02 14.34 -7.21
C VAL A 400 26.48 15.54 -6.38
N THR A 401 25.56 16.45 -6.08
CA THR A 401 25.82 17.65 -5.29
C THR A 401 25.31 17.44 -3.87
N PHE A 402 26.20 17.25 -2.90
CA PHE A 402 25.85 16.84 -1.53
C PHE A 402 26.41 17.75 -0.42
N ASP A 403 27.05 18.86 -0.78
CA ASP A 403 27.48 19.91 0.17
C ASP A 403 26.34 20.93 0.37
N PRO A 404 25.85 21.17 1.59
CA PRO A 404 26.37 20.67 2.86
C PRO A 404 25.85 19.28 3.24
N VAL A 405 26.66 18.56 4.02
CA VAL A 405 26.24 17.33 4.73
C VAL A 405 25.73 17.70 6.12
N ASN A 406 24.75 16.97 6.64
CA ASN A 406 24.12 17.28 7.92
C ASN A 406 23.59 16.02 8.61
N CYS A 407 24.05 15.74 9.83
CA CYS A 407 23.46 14.72 10.72
C CYS A 407 22.87 15.35 12.00
N GLY A 408 22.92 16.67 12.14
CA GLY A 408 22.53 17.38 13.37
C GLY A 408 21.04 17.25 13.70
N PHE A 409 20.20 16.96 12.71
CA PHE A 409 18.77 16.71 12.92
C PHE A 409 18.50 15.40 13.70
N LEU A 410 19.43 14.43 13.69
CA LEU A 410 19.34 13.22 14.52
C LEU A 410 19.55 13.51 16.00
N SER A 411 20.25 14.61 16.32
CA SER A 411 20.54 15.04 17.70
C SER A 411 19.44 15.92 18.30
N VAL A 412 18.33 16.16 17.57
CA VAL A 412 17.13 16.75 18.16
C VAL A 412 16.48 15.66 19.00
N ASP A 413 16.89 15.60 20.26
CA ASP A 413 16.42 14.70 21.32
C ASP A 413 14.99 14.20 21.06
N GLU A 414 14.84 12.89 20.92
CA GLU A 414 13.57 12.16 21.08
C GLU A 414 12.89 12.52 22.43
N LEU A 415 13.66 13.06 23.38
CA LEU A 415 13.20 13.68 24.62
C LEU A 415 12.34 14.95 24.42
N ALA A 416 12.59 15.76 23.40
CA ALA A 416 11.77 16.94 23.09
C ALA A 416 10.41 16.56 22.44
N TYR A 417 10.33 15.34 21.88
CA TYR A 417 9.10 14.79 21.29
C TYR A 417 8.02 14.45 22.34
N ASN A 418 8.44 14.21 23.59
CA ASN A 418 7.58 13.77 24.70
C ASN A 418 7.17 14.87 25.71
N GLU A 419 7.69 16.10 25.65
CA GLU A 419 7.33 17.14 26.62
C GLU A 419 6.14 18.00 26.22
N MET A 420 5.81 18.08 24.91
CA MET A 420 4.66 18.83 24.45
C MET A 420 3.35 18.09 24.79
N ALA A 421 2.60 18.62 25.75
CA ALA A 421 1.33 18.06 26.18
C ALA A 421 0.15 18.96 25.80
N ILE A 422 -0.94 18.32 25.39
CA ILE A 422 -2.24 18.92 25.12
C ILE A 422 -3.14 18.57 26.29
N TYR A 423 -3.60 19.58 27.05
CA TYR A 423 -4.48 19.35 28.19
C TYR A 423 -5.54 20.45 28.33
N PRO A 424 -6.80 20.12 28.69
CA PRO A 424 -7.33 18.76 28.79
C PRO A 424 -7.48 18.10 27.41
N ASN A 425 -7.34 16.78 27.36
CA ASN A 425 -7.69 15.97 26.20
C ASN A 425 -8.25 14.64 26.72
N PRO A 426 -9.55 14.35 26.61
CA PRO A 426 -10.56 15.09 25.83
C PRO A 426 -10.89 16.50 26.36
N THR A 427 -11.35 17.39 25.47
CA THR A 427 -11.68 18.81 25.73
C THR A 427 -13.09 19.16 25.26
N SER A 428 -13.65 20.29 25.71
CA SER A 428 -14.84 20.94 25.13
C SER A 428 -14.49 21.97 24.04
N GLY A 429 -13.32 21.83 23.41
CA GLY A 429 -12.76 22.78 22.43
C GLY A 429 -11.70 23.74 23.00
N GLN A 430 -11.58 23.87 24.33
CA GLN A 430 -10.55 24.68 24.98
C GLN A 430 -9.41 23.82 25.56
N PHE A 431 -8.17 24.05 25.13
CA PHE A 431 -7.01 23.31 25.61
C PHE A 431 -5.74 24.16 25.60
N SER A 432 -4.77 23.73 26.39
CA SER A 432 -3.45 24.31 26.46
C SER A 432 -2.44 23.37 25.81
N LEU A 433 -1.61 23.94 24.94
CA LEU A 433 -0.38 23.33 24.45
C LEU A 433 0.76 23.79 25.35
N THR A 434 1.33 22.89 26.14
CA THR A 434 2.43 23.19 27.06
C THR A 434 3.77 22.72 26.48
N ASN A 435 4.87 23.35 26.91
CA ASN A 435 6.24 23.02 26.51
C ASN A 435 6.51 23.06 24.99
N ASN A 436 5.86 23.96 24.23
CA ASN A 436 6.14 24.14 22.81
C ASN A 436 7.43 24.93 22.60
N THR A 437 8.56 24.30 22.32
CA THR A 437 9.82 25.02 22.03
C THR A 437 10.19 25.03 20.55
N LEU A 438 9.49 24.25 19.71
CA LEU A 438 9.91 23.95 18.34
C LEU A 438 8.94 24.41 17.25
N PHE A 439 7.65 24.51 17.55
CA PHE A 439 6.62 24.67 16.53
C PHE A 439 6.06 26.10 16.52
N ASN A 440 5.87 26.64 15.33
CA ASN A 440 5.34 27.99 15.13
C ASN A 440 3.98 27.98 14.43
N GLN A 441 3.51 26.81 13.96
CA GLN A 441 2.22 26.64 13.31
C GLN A 441 1.56 25.34 13.75
N MET A 442 0.23 25.36 13.85
CA MET A 442 -0.64 24.20 14.04
C MET A 442 -1.72 24.18 12.97
N ASN A 443 -1.83 23.07 12.26
CA ASN A 443 -2.90 22.75 11.32
C ASN A 443 -3.86 21.75 11.97
N VAL A 444 -5.15 21.97 11.82
CA VAL A 444 -6.20 21.10 12.36
C VAL A 444 -6.86 20.39 11.21
N TYR A 445 -6.85 19.06 11.25
CA TYR A 445 -7.46 18.20 10.26
C TYR A 445 -8.61 17.41 10.88
N SER A 446 -9.63 17.13 10.06
CA SER A 446 -10.62 16.11 10.36
C SER A 446 -10.00 14.70 10.22
N ILE A 447 -10.72 13.68 10.68
CA ILE A 447 -10.21 12.29 10.63
C ILE A 447 -10.08 11.73 9.21
N ASP A 448 -10.83 12.29 8.25
CA ASP A 448 -10.75 12.06 6.81
C ASP A 448 -9.64 12.90 6.13
N GLY A 449 -8.77 13.56 6.89
CA GLY A 449 -7.58 14.25 6.38
C GLY A 449 -7.83 15.63 5.77
N LYS A 450 -9.06 16.16 5.85
CA LYS A 450 -9.37 17.49 5.34
C LYS A 450 -8.87 18.58 6.30
N LEU A 451 -8.13 19.56 5.77
CA LEU A 451 -7.69 20.72 6.54
C LEU A 451 -8.90 21.58 6.94
N ILE A 452 -9.10 21.75 8.24
CA ILE A 452 -10.19 22.54 8.81
C ILE A 452 -9.72 23.98 9.06
N MET A 453 -8.57 24.16 9.71
CA MET A 453 -8.03 25.48 10.03
C MET A 453 -6.55 25.47 10.40
N GLN A 454 -5.95 26.66 10.46
CA GLN A 454 -4.56 26.87 10.85
C GLN A 454 -4.46 27.91 11.97
N LYS A 455 -3.48 27.73 12.86
CA LYS A 455 -3.16 28.63 13.99
C LYS A 455 -1.66 28.86 14.06
N THR A 456 -1.25 30.10 14.33
CA THR A 456 0.15 30.40 14.68
C THR A 456 0.37 30.10 16.16
N LEU A 457 1.52 29.51 16.47
CA LEU A 457 1.93 29.17 17.83
C LEU A 457 3.11 30.04 18.26
N GLN A 458 3.17 30.29 19.57
CA GLN A 458 4.31 30.91 20.23
C GLN A 458 5.15 29.85 20.94
N SER A 459 6.43 30.14 21.13
CA SER A 459 7.29 29.34 22.00
C SER A 459 6.79 29.43 23.45
N GLY A 460 6.79 28.31 24.17
CA GLY A 460 6.27 28.16 25.52
C GLY A 460 4.87 27.52 25.56
N SER A 461 3.94 28.14 26.28
CA SER A 461 2.57 27.65 26.41
C SER A 461 1.62 28.42 25.50
N ASN A 462 0.64 27.73 24.90
CA ASN A 462 -0.40 28.35 24.07
C ASN A 462 -1.76 27.89 24.57
N ASP A 463 -2.63 28.84 24.91
CA ASP A 463 -4.03 28.55 25.23
C ASP A 463 -4.88 28.74 23.97
N LEU A 464 -5.58 27.67 23.58
CA LEU A 464 -6.26 27.55 22.30
C LEU A 464 -7.75 27.24 22.52
N TYR A 465 -8.56 27.75 21.60
CA TYR A 465 -9.98 27.40 21.48
C TYR A 465 -10.30 27.04 20.03
N LEU A 466 -10.90 25.86 19.84
CA LEU A 466 -11.39 25.34 18.58
C LEU A 466 -12.91 25.17 18.67
N ASP A 467 -13.63 25.91 17.83
CA ASP A 467 -15.08 25.82 17.71
C ASP A 467 -15.44 24.73 16.69
N LEU A 468 -15.41 23.47 17.15
CA LEU A 468 -15.60 22.29 16.32
C LEU A 468 -16.61 21.33 16.98
N ASN A 469 -17.30 20.54 16.17
CA ASN A 469 -18.24 19.54 16.66
C ASN A 469 -17.52 18.43 17.45
N THR A 470 -18.25 17.73 18.32
CA THR A 470 -17.77 16.53 19.00
C THR A 470 -17.15 15.55 18.00
N GLY A 471 -15.93 15.09 18.27
CA GLY A 471 -15.19 14.23 17.34
C GLY A 471 -13.69 14.14 17.63
N LEU A 472 -13.02 13.30 16.85
CA LEU A 472 -11.56 13.15 16.85
C LEU A 472 -10.95 14.00 15.73
N TYR A 473 -9.93 14.78 16.07
CA TYR A 473 -9.20 15.64 15.16
C TYR A 473 -7.70 15.36 15.23
N LEU A 474 -7.00 15.59 14.12
CA LEU A 474 -5.54 15.52 14.06
C LEU A 474 -4.99 16.95 14.10
N LEU A 475 -4.09 17.21 15.03
CA LEU A 475 -3.35 18.46 15.14
C LEU A 475 -1.94 18.22 14.62
N GLU A 476 -1.61 18.79 13.48
CA GLU A 476 -0.28 18.77 12.89
C GLU A 476 0.46 20.06 13.27
N PHE A 477 1.60 19.93 13.92
CA PHE A 477 2.47 21.00 14.35
C PHE A 477 3.65 21.10 13.41
N ASN A 478 3.92 22.31 12.91
CA ASN A 478 5.01 22.59 11.98
C ASN A 478 5.98 23.61 12.61
N GLY A 479 7.27 23.30 12.55
CA GLY A 479 8.39 24.12 13.00
C GLY A 479 9.43 24.26 11.87
N LEU A 480 10.55 24.94 12.16
CA LEU A 480 11.58 25.20 11.15
C LEU A 480 12.20 23.90 10.61
N ASN A 481 12.48 22.94 11.49
CA ASN A 481 13.08 21.63 11.18
C ASN A 481 12.35 20.48 11.92
N ALA A 482 11.07 20.67 12.25
CA ALA A 482 10.33 19.70 13.07
C ALA A 482 8.87 19.66 12.64
N LYS A 483 8.30 18.46 12.61
CA LYS A 483 6.87 18.21 12.38
C LYS A 483 6.37 17.21 13.40
N SER A 484 5.14 17.37 13.90
CA SER A 484 4.55 16.43 14.85
C SER A 484 3.05 16.38 14.68
N THR A 485 2.42 15.22 14.91
CA THR A 485 0.97 15.07 14.85
C THR A 485 0.45 14.52 16.18
N LYS A 486 -0.56 15.18 16.77
CA LYS A 486 -1.26 14.69 17.96
C LYS A 486 -2.76 14.63 17.76
N LYS A 487 -3.41 13.69 18.44
CA LYS A 487 -4.85 13.50 18.45
C LYS A 487 -5.51 14.43 19.46
N LEU A 488 -6.58 15.11 19.08
CA LEU A 488 -7.44 15.89 19.98
C LEU A 488 -8.88 15.35 19.93
N VAL A 489 -9.43 15.03 21.10
CA VAL A 489 -10.83 14.58 21.23
C VAL A 489 -11.67 15.75 21.77
N ILE A 490 -12.65 16.20 21.00
CA ILE A 490 -13.64 17.19 21.43
C ILE A 490 -14.91 16.46 21.85
N LYS A 491 -15.42 16.76 23.05
CA LYS A 491 -16.63 16.17 23.65
C LYS A 491 -17.83 17.08 23.55
#